data_AF-A0A152A4F2-F1
#
_entry.id   AF-A0A152A4F2-F1
#
_cell.length_a   1.000
_cell.length_b   1.000
_cell.length_c   1.000
_cell.angle_alpha   90.00
_cell.angle_beta   90.00
_cell.angle_gamma   90.00
#
_symmetry.space_group_name_H-M   'P 1'
#
loop_
_entity.id
_entity.type
_entity.pdbx_description
1 polymer ?
#
loop_
_entity_poly.entity_id
_entity_poly.type
_entity_poly.pdbx_seq_one_letter_code
_entity_poly.pdbx_strand_id
1 'polypeptide(L)'
;MATNTTAPPNTKKWTIVYPQYINSEVSRHDGRRTSKDQSVKNPQLEEIAKASVQLQLHTMIEKEKGYPSDYFLRGRVKIQMINDSGKPQNPDIPNKTILLIKLAEKIKENQPVRPDNFDPMRFLPLVQAVSQKEPKAEKKPTTTTTTSKGKGKKNVNLV
;
A
#
# COMPACT_ATOMS: atom_id res chain seq x y z
N MET A 1 -12.54 -31.91 -27.43
CA MET A 1 -13.71 -31.65 -26.57
C MET A 1 -13.53 -30.31 -25.89
N ALA A 2 -14.61 -29.50 -25.81
CA ALA A 2 -14.72 -28.21 -25.10
C ALA A 2 -13.74 -27.07 -25.48
N THR A 3 -14.29 -25.87 -25.69
CA THR A 3 -13.54 -24.62 -25.90
C THR A 3 -13.48 -23.81 -24.60
N ASN A 4 -12.29 -23.57 -24.06
CA ASN A 4 -12.09 -22.79 -22.81
C ASN A 4 -12.23 -21.27 -23.03
N THR A 5 -13.37 -20.82 -23.56
CA THR A 5 -13.73 -19.40 -23.63
C THR A 5 -14.34 -18.94 -22.29
N THR A 6 -13.54 -18.97 -21.23
CA THR A 6 -13.95 -18.44 -19.92
C THR A 6 -14.04 -16.93 -20.00
N ALA A 7 -15.27 -16.41 -20.13
CA ALA A 7 -15.53 -14.98 -19.96
C ALA A 7 -15.04 -14.52 -18.57
N PRO A 8 -14.49 -13.30 -18.45
CA PRO A 8 -13.99 -12.82 -17.17
C PRO A 8 -15.13 -12.79 -16.14
N PRO A 9 -14.95 -13.35 -14.93
CA PRO A 9 -16.03 -13.44 -13.94
C PRO A 9 -16.56 -12.06 -13.58
N ASN A 10 -17.87 -11.96 -13.31
CA ASN A 10 -18.54 -10.69 -13.07
C ASN A 10 -18.25 -10.14 -11.65
N THR A 11 -17.00 -9.74 -11.43
CA THR A 11 -16.49 -9.32 -10.11
C THR A 11 -17.01 -7.95 -9.65
N LYS A 12 -18.04 -7.37 -10.30
CA LYS A 12 -18.68 -6.11 -9.89
C LYS A 12 -19.36 -6.21 -8.53
N LYS A 13 -19.92 -7.38 -8.18
CA LYS A 13 -20.58 -7.66 -6.89
C LYS A 13 -19.61 -8.15 -5.79
N TRP A 14 -18.35 -8.41 -6.12
CA TRP A 14 -17.40 -9.02 -5.18
C TRP A 14 -16.92 -8.04 -4.13
N THR A 15 -16.66 -8.53 -2.92
CA THR A 15 -16.29 -7.70 -1.77
C THR A 15 -14.84 -7.24 -1.92
N ILE A 16 -14.64 -5.92 -1.92
CA ILE A 16 -13.31 -5.30 -2.02
C ILE A 16 -12.63 -5.27 -0.65
N VAL A 17 -11.40 -5.80 -0.61
CA VAL A 17 -10.46 -5.74 0.52
C VAL A 17 -9.19 -5.04 0.05
N TYR A 18 -8.78 -3.97 0.75
CA TYR A 18 -7.45 -3.38 0.64
C TYR A 18 -6.59 -3.89 1.80
N PRO A 19 -5.26 -4.06 1.64
CA PRO A 19 -4.39 -4.54 2.73
C PRO A 19 -4.49 -3.69 4.01
N GLN A 20 -4.67 -2.38 3.82
CA GLN A 20 -4.85 -1.37 4.87
C GLN A 20 -5.98 -1.71 5.88
N TYR A 21 -6.98 -2.49 5.48
CA TYR A 21 -8.09 -2.86 6.38
C TYR A 21 -7.68 -3.80 7.52
N ILE A 22 -6.61 -4.59 7.33
CA ILE A 22 -6.10 -5.56 8.32
C ILE A 22 -4.66 -5.27 8.76
N ASN A 23 -4.08 -4.12 8.40
CA ASN A 23 -2.74 -3.74 8.83
C ASN A 23 -2.74 -3.26 10.30
N SER A 24 -1.96 -3.89 11.18
CA SER A 24 -1.87 -3.57 12.61
C SER A 24 -1.14 -2.27 12.92
N GLU A 25 -0.28 -1.81 12.01
CA GLU A 25 0.51 -0.57 12.17
C GLU A 25 -0.30 0.70 11.86
N VAL A 26 -1.37 0.56 11.08
CA VAL A 26 -2.21 1.67 10.60
C VAL A 26 -3.34 1.95 11.59
N SER A 27 -3.71 3.22 11.79
CA SER A 27 -4.79 3.55 12.74
C SER A 27 -6.19 3.19 12.20
N ARG A 28 -7.20 3.26 13.08
CA ARG A 28 -8.61 3.09 12.66
C ARG A 28 -9.12 4.24 11.80
N HIS A 29 -8.53 5.42 11.92
CA HIS A 29 -8.85 6.60 11.12
C HIS A 29 -8.36 6.40 9.67
N ASP A 30 -7.10 5.97 9.51
CA ASP A 30 -6.43 5.92 8.21
C ASP A 30 -6.80 4.66 7.39
N GLY A 31 -7.43 3.67 8.03
CA GLY A 31 -8.11 2.61 7.28
C GLY A 31 -8.43 1.32 8.02
N ARG A 32 -7.77 1.02 9.14
CA ARG A 32 -7.85 -0.29 9.81
C ARG A 32 -9.28 -0.57 10.30
N ARG A 33 -9.84 -1.71 9.90
CA ARG A 33 -11.22 -2.11 10.23
C ARG A 33 -11.31 -3.15 11.35
N THR A 34 -10.23 -3.89 11.59
CA THR A 34 -10.09 -4.89 12.65
C THR A 34 -9.50 -4.31 13.95
N SER A 35 -9.62 -5.07 15.06
CA SER A 35 -8.87 -4.81 16.29
C SER A 35 -7.35 -4.88 16.03
N LYS A 36 -6.51 -4.25 16.86
CA LYS A 36 -5.05 -4.26 16.63
C LYS A 36 -4.50 -5.69 16.72
N ASP A 37 -5.07 -6.46 17.63
CA ASP A 37 -4.59 -7.77 18.08
C ASP A 37 -5.01 -8.89 17.12
N GLN A 38 -6.14 -8.73 16.41
CA GLN A 38 -6.50 -9.60 15.28
C GLN A 38 -5.78 -9.20 13.99
N SER A 39 -5.33 -7.95 13.85
CA SER A 39 -4.64 -7.44 12.63
C SER A 39 -3.21 -8.01 12.46
N VAL A 40 -2.66 -7.86 11.26
CA VAL A 40 -1.34 -8.38 10.83
C VAL A 40 -0.39 -7.25 10.42
N LYS A 41 0.92 -7.46 10.56
CA LYS A 41 1.95 -6.44 10.25
C LYS A 41 2.21 -6.36 8.74
N ASN A 42 1.93 -5.21 8.11
CA ASN A 42 2.20 -4.91 6.70
C ASN A 42 1.73 -5.99 5.68
N PRO A 43 0.44 -6.39 5.73
CA PRO A 43 -0.14 -7.41 4.84
C PRO A 43 0.10 -7.11 3.36
N GLN A 44 0.38 -8.15 2.58
CA GLN A 44 0.55 -8.09 1.14
C GLN A 44 -0.69 -8.62 0.40
N LEU A 45 -0.86 -8.19 -0.85
CA LEU A 45 -1.98 -8.61 -1.70
C LEU A 45 -2.02 -10.12 -1.93
N GLU A 46 -0.84 -10.74 -2.03
CA GLU A 46 -0.67 -12.16 -2.34
C GLU A 46 -0.86 -13.04 -1.10
N GLU A 47 -0.51 -12.53 0.09
CA GLU A 47 -0.87 -13.14 1.38
C GLU A 47 -2.39 -13.19 1.56
N ILE A 48 -3.08 -12.07 1.26
CA ILE A 48 -4.55 -11.98 1.35
C ILE A 48 -5.23 -12.91 0.36
N ALA A 49 -4.73 -12.99 -0.89
CA ALA A 49 -5.26 -13.92 -1.87
C ALA A 49 -5.05 -15.39 -1.46
N LYS A 50 -3.85 -15.77 -1.01
CA LYS A 50 -3.54 -17.12 -0.50
C LYS A 50 -4.45 -17.49 0.68
N ALA A 51 -4.61 -16.60 1.66
CA ALA A 51 -5.50 -16.80 2.80
C ALA A 51 -6.98 -16.96 2.38
N SER A 52 -7.43 -16.20 1.38
CA SER A 52 -8.79 -16.32 0.85
C SER A 52 -9.06 -17.65 0.15
N VAL A 53 -8.09 -18.14 -0.61
CA VAL A 53 -8.15 -19.46 -1.27
C VAL A 53 -8.19 -20.60 -0.24
N GLN A 54 -7.44 -20.48 0.87
CA GLN A 54 -7.52 -21.42 2.00
C GLN A 54 -8.88 -21.37 2.72
N LEU A 55 -9.59 -20.24 2.70
CA LEU A 55 -10.97 -20.11 3.19
C LEU A 55 -12.01 -20.55 2.15
N GLN A 56 -11.58 -21.17 1.05
CA GLN A 56 -12.41 -21.68 -0.05
C GLN A 56 -13.23 -20.59 -0.76
N LEU A 57 -12.72 -19.35 -0.82
CA LEU A 57 -13.35 -18.21 -1.49
C LEU A 57 -12.71 -17.91 -2.85
N HIS A 58 -13.50 -17.56 -3.87
CA HIS A 58 -12.95 -17.09 -5.15
C HIS A 58 -12.37 -15.68 -5.01
N THR A 59 -11.18 -15.44 -5.58
CA THR A 59 -10.50 -14.14 -5.50
C THR A 59 -9.89 -13.65 -6.80
N MET A 60 -9.82 -12.34 -6.94
CA MET A 60 -9.14 -11.65 -8.03
C MET A 60 -8.28 -10.51 -7.45
N ILE A 61 -6.99 -10.45 -7.81
CA ILE A 61 -6.10 -9.35 -7.45
C ILE A 61 -6.14 -8.28 -8.55
N GLU A 62 -6.39 -7.04 -8.18
CA GLU A 62 -6.32 -5.88 -9.07
C GLU A 62 -5.15 -4.97 -8.63
N LYS A 63 -3.91 -5.29 -9.06
CA LYS A 63 -2.67 -4.59 -8.64
C LYS A 63 -2.65 -3.09 -9.01
N GLU A 64 -3.44 -2.67 -10.00
CA GLU A 64 -3.45 -1.29 -10.53
C GLU A 64 -4.29 -0.28 -9.73
N LYS A 65 -5.07 -0.70 -8.74
CA LYS A 65 -6.07 0.19 -8.10
C LYS A 65 -5.56 0.67 -6.74
N GLY A 66 -5.40 1.99 -6.59
CA GLY A 66 -4.96 2.61 -5.33
C GLY A 66 -6.01 2.52 -4.21
N TYR A 67 -5.58 2.66 -2.97
CA TYR A 67 -6.47 2.82 -1.81
C TYR A 67 -7.13 4.21 -1.82
N PRO A 68 -8.43 4.38 -1.48
CA PRO A 68 -9.10 5.68 -1.63
C PRO A 68 -8.56 6.83 -0.76
N SER A 69 -7.92 6.54 0.37
CA SER A 69 -7.30 7.59 1.23
C SER A 69 -5.83 7.85 0.87
N ASP A 70 -5.18 6.94 0.15
CA ASP A 70 -3.81 7.10 -0.35
C ASP A 70 -3.66 6.33 -1.67
N TYR A 71 -3.58 7.06 -2.77
CA TYR A 71 -3.48 6.50 -4.12
C TYR A 71 -2.14 5.77 -4.39
N PHE A 72 -1.09 6.09 -3.63
CA PHE A 72 0.23 5.44 -3.73
C PHE A 72 0.25 4.04 -3.11
N LEU A 73 -0.67 3.72 -2.19
CA LEU A 73 -0.88 2.35 -1.72
C LEU A 73 -1.61 1.54 -2.81
N ARG A 74 -0.82 0.85 -3.64
CA ARG A 74 -1.32 0.13 -4.83
C ARG A 74 -1.87 -1.26 -4.49
N GLY A 75 -3.00 -1.55 -5.14
CA GLY A 75 -3.58 -2.87 -5.26
C GLY A 75 -4.73 -3.14 -4.30
N ARG A 76 -5.64 -4.02 -4.73
CA ARG A 76 -6.74 -4.55 -3.92
C ARG A 76 -7.05 -5.99 -4.29
N VAL A 77 -7.69 -6.70 -3.37
CA VAL A 77 -8.23 -8.04 -3.61
C VAL A 77 -9.76 -7.94 -3.62
N LYS A 78 -10.39 -8.50 -4.66
CA LYS A 78 -11.83 -8.76 -4.67
C LYS A 78 -12.06 -10.21 -4.26
N ILE A 79 -13.05 -10.43 -3.40
CA ILE A 79 -13.38 -11.72 -2.82
C ILE A 79 -14.87 -12.01 -3.03
N GLN A 80 -15.20 -13.16 -3.60
CA GLN A 80 -16.58 -13.62 -3.70
C GLN A 80 -17.02 -14.15 -2.34
N MET A 81 -17.85 -13.37 -1.63
CA MET A 81 -18.51 -13.82 -0.40
C MET A 81 -19.85 -14.51 -0.68
N ILE A 82 -20.49 -14.17 -1.79
CA ILE A 82 -21.84 -14.60 -2.16
C ILE A 82 -21.79 -15.13 -3.60
N ASN A 83 -22.27 -16.35 -3.79
CA ASN A 83 -22.40 -17.00 -5.10
C ASN A 83 -23.54 -16.34 -5.91
N ASP A 84 -23.56 -16.52 -7.23
CA ASP A 84 -24.57 -15.89 -8.09
C ASP A 84 -26.02 -16.33 -7.75
N SER A 85 -26.19 -17.48 -7.09
CA SER A 85 -27.44 -17.97 -6.50
C SER A 85 -27.86 -17.26 -5.19
N GLY A 86 -27.17 -16.20 -4.76
CA GLY A 86 -27.49 -15.41 -3.56
C GLY A 86 -27.10 -16.02 -2.22
N LYS A 87 -26.54 -17.24 -2.19
CA LYS A 87 -26.07 -17.91 -0.97
C LYS A 87 -24.60 -17.54 -0.66
N PRO A 88 -24.17 -17.50 0.62
CA PRO A 88 -22.76 -17.37 0.97
C PRO A 88 -21.90 -18.46 0.32
N GLN A 89 -20.67 -18.14 -0.10
CA GLN A 89 -19.72 -19.13 -0.62
C GLN A 89 -19.17 -20.03 0.49
N ASN A 90 -18.91 -19.45 1.68
CA ASN A 90 -18.52 -20.16 2.88
C ASN A 90 -19.47 -19.76 4.03
N PRO A 91 -20.15 -20.70 4.71
CA PRO A 91 -21.12 -20.38 5.77
C PRO A 91 -20.47 -19.75 7.02
N ASP A 92 -19.20 -20.02 7.30
CA ASP A 92 -18.46 -19.47 8.46
C ASP A 92 -18.18 -17.96 8.31
N ILE A 93 -18.40 -17.41 7.11
CA ILE A 93 -18.02 -16.05 6.74
C ILE A 93 -19.23 -15.25 6.21
N PRO A 94 -20.28 -15.04 7.03
CA PRO A 94 -21.48 -14.32 6.61
C PRO A 94 -21.25 -12.81 6.43
N ASN A 95 -20.30 -12.24 7.17
CA ASN A 95 -20.12 -10.79 7.32
C ASN A 95 -18.71 -10.34 6.95
N LYS A 96 -18.58 -9.18 6.30
CA LYS A 96 -17.27 -8.63 5.88
C LYS A 96 -16.29 -8.47 7.05
N THR A 97 -16.77 -8.15 8.25
CA THR A 97 -15.93 -8.06 9.46
C THR A 97 -15.32 -9.42 9.82
N ILE A 98 -16.10 -10.50 9.72
CA ILE A 98 -15.64 -11.87 9.97
C ILE A 98 -14.63 -12.30 8.88
N LEU A 99 -14.88 -11.96 7.61
CA LEU A 99 -13.92 -12.17 6.53
C LEU A 99 -12.56 -11.54 6.84
N LEU A 100 -12.53 -10.26 7.25
CA LEU A 100 -11.28 -9.56 7.56
C LEU A 100 -10.53 -10.18 8.75
N ILE A 101 -11.24 -10.66 9.77
CA ILE A 101 -10.66 -11.35 10.92
C ILE A 101 -10.09 -12.72 10.48
N LYS A 102 -10.88 -13.55 9.77
CA LYS A 102 -10.47 -14.88 9.29
C LYS A 102 -9.29 -14.82 8.31
N LEU A 103 -9.22 -13.80 7.46
CA LEU A 103 -8.05 -13.54 6.61
C LEU A 103 -6.81 -13.23 7.44
N ALA A 104 -6.92 -12.36 8.45
CA ALA A 104 -5.80 -12.01 9.30
C ALA A 104 -5.33 -13.20 10.16
N GLU A 105 -6.25 -14.01 10.68
CA GLU A 105 -5.94 -15.30 11.34
C GLU A 105 -5.13 -16.22 10.40
N LYS A 106 -5.61 -16.47 9.18
CA LYS A 106 -4.90 -17.33 8.21
C LYS A 106 -3.55 -16.77 7.79
N ILE A 107 -3.38 -15.45 7.68
CA ILE A 107 -2.07 -14.83 7.40
C ILE A 107 -1.09 -15.05 8.57
N LYS A 108 -1.56 -15.03 9.84
CA LYS A 108 -0.72 -15.35 11.01
C LYS A 108 -0.31 -16.81 11.08
N GLU A 109 -1.21 -17.71 10.70
CA GLU A 109 -0.99 -19.17 10.66
C GLU A 109 0.02 -19.57 9.57
N ASN A 110 -0.05 -18.94 8.40
CA ASN A 110 0.90 -19.18 7.30
C ASN A 110 2.25 -18.47 7.48
N GLN A 111 2.41 -17.69 8.55
CA GLN A 111 3.53 -16.85 8.97
C GLN A 111 4.71 -16.79 7.96
N PRO A 112 4.62 -15.97 6.90
CA PRO A 112 5.73 -15.79 5.97
C PRO A 112 6.93 -15.22 6.73
N VAL A 113 8.15 -15.64 6.35
CA VAL A 113 9.41 -15.27 7.03
C VAL A 113 9.74 -13.79 6.78
N ARG A 114 9.03 -12.95 7.52
CA ARG A 114 9.15 -11.50 7.54
C ARG A 114 9.90 -11.12 8.80
N PRO A 115 11.13 -10.61 8.71
CA PRO A 115 11.83 -10.12 9.89
C PRO A 115 11.02 -8.97 10.50
N ASP A 116 10.95 -8.89 11.84
CA ASP A 116 10.24 -7.80 12.51
C ASP A 116 10.73 -6.42 12.08
N ASN A 117 12.01 -6.32 11.77
CA ASN A 117 12.66 -5.12 11.25
C ASN A 117 12.77 -5.14 9.72
N PHE A 118 11.67 -5.49 9.02
CA PHE A 118 11.55 -5.28 7.57
C PHE A 118 11.44 -3.77 7.28
N ASP A 119 12.59 -3.12 7.16
CA ASP A 119 12.70 -1.76 6.64
C ASP A 119 12.82 -1.79 5.10
N PRO A 120 11.84 -1.27 4.34
CA PRO A 120 11.95 -1.20 2.89
C PRO A 120 13.04 -0.25 2.40
N MET A 121 13.45 0.76 3.20
CA MET A 121 14.54 1.68 2.84
C MET A 121 15.89 0.94 2.79
N ARG A 122 16.06 -0.12 3.60
CA ARG A 122 17.28 -0.94 3.65
C ARG A 122 17.58 -1.72 2.37
N PHE A 123 16.58 -1.89 1.50
CA PHE A 123 16.73 -2.55 0.19
C PHE A 123 16.84 -1.56 -0.98
N LEU A 124 16.68 -0.26 -0.74
CA LEU A 124 17.08 0.74 -1.72
C LEU A 124 18.61 0.69 -1.87
N PRO A 125 19.16 0.72 -3.09
CA PRO A 125 20.59 0.92 -3.24
C PRO A 125 20.93 2.28 -2.65
N LEU A 126 21.72 2.30 -1.57
CA LEU A 126 22.33 3.52 -1.07
C LEU A 126 23.11 4.14 -2.22
N VAL A 127 22.62 5.27 -2.74
CA VAL A 127 23.36 6.09 -3.69
C VAL A 127 24.59 6.58 -2.95
N GLN A 128 25.70 5.88 -3.15
CA GLN A 128 26.99 6.28 -2.60
C GLN A 128 27.25 7.69 -3.11
N ALA A 129 27.30 8.65 -2.20
CA ALA A 129 27.50 10.06 -2.55
C ALA A 129 28.80 10.16 -3.35
N VAL A 130 28.68 10.48 -4.64
CA VAL A 130 29.81 10.52 -5.57
C VAL A 130 30.76 11.60 -5.07
N SER A 131 31.86 11.16 -4.45
CA SER A 131 32.78 12.03 -3.73
C SER A 131 33.39 13.03 -4.70
N GLN A 132 33.00 14.30 -4.55
CA GLN A 132 33.51 15.39 -5.37
C GLN A 132 35.02 15.51 -5.17
N LYS A 133 35.78 15.36 -6.26
CA LYS A 133 37.22 15.64 -6.26
C LYS A 133 37.58 16.49 -7.47
N GLU A 134 37.37 17.79 -7.32
CA GLU A 134 37.79 18.80 -8.31
C GLU A 134 39.32 18.81 -8.47
N PRO A 135 39.85 18.83 -9.70
CA PRO A 135 41.16 19.35 -10.00
C PRO A 135 41.06 20.83 -10.41
N LYS A 136 41.72 21.73 -9.67
CA LYS A 136 41.80 23.17 -10.02
C LYS A 136 42.79 23.43 -11.15
N ALA A 137 42.38 24.20 -12.16
CA ALA A 137 43.23 25.11 -12.92
C ALA A 137 42.38 26.23 -13.54
N GLU A 138 42.91 27.45 -13.66
CA GLU A 138 42.16 28.67 -14.00
C GLU A 138 42.74 29.38 -15.24
N LYS A 139 41.89 30.06 -16.03
CA LYS A 139 42.21 31.33 -16.71
C LYS A 139 40.96 32.12 -17.14
N LYS A 140 41.06 33.45 -17.03
CA LYS A 140 40.08 34.53 -17.33
C LYS A 140 40.59 35.37 -18.52
N PRO A 141 39.76 36.15 -19.26
CA PRO A 141 39.05 37.37 -18.79
C PRO A 141 37.51 37.34 -19.02
N THR A 142 36.64 38.02 -18.24
CA THR A 142 36.38 39.48 -18.12
C THR A 142 35.85 40.07 -19.45
N THR A 143 34.67 40.69 -19.57
CA THR A 143 33.85 41.49 -18.61
C THR A 143 32.34 41.06 -18.75
N THR A 144 31.22 41.66 -18.28
CA THR A 144 30.85 43.00 -17.76
C THR A 144 29.69 42.97 -16.74
N THR A 145 29.68 43.97 -15.86
CA THR A 145 28.66 44.51 -14.93
C THR A 145 27.28 44.78 -15.60
N THR A 146 26.10 44.62 -14.94
CA THR A 146 25.45 45.68 -14.12
C THR A 146 24.41 45.22 -13.07
N THR A 147 24.67 45.62 -11.80
CA THR A 147 23.79 46.28 -10.78
C THR A 147 22.27 45.96 -10.60
N SER A 148 21.66 46.06 -9.40
CA SER A 148 22.14 46.15 -7.99
C SER A 148 20.99 46.30 -6.95
N LYS A 149 21.22 45.89 -5.69
CA LYS A 149 20.67 46.42 -4.39
C LYS A 149 19.13 46.47 -4.18
N GLY A 150 18.59 46.34 -2.96
CA GLY A 150 19.16 45.89 -1.68
C GLY A 150 18.63 46.60 -0.42
N LYS A 151 18.69 45.90 0.73
CA LYS A 151 18.44 46.36 2.14
C LYS A 151 17.02 46.78 2.54
N GLY A 152 16.51 46.17 3.61
CA GLY A 152 15.45 46.74 4.46
C GLY A 152 15.99 47.50 5.68
N LYS A 153 15.11 48.22 6.39
CA LYS A 153 15.35 48.86 7.70
C LYS A 153 14.04 48.91 8.53
N LYS A 154 14.16 49.18 9.83
CA LYS A 154 13.08 49.17 10.83
C LYS A 154 12.41 50.56 10.99
N ASN A 155 11.15 50.56 11.43
CA ASN A 155 10.49 51.39 12.47
C ASN A 155 9.06 50.82 12.64
N VAL A 156 8.43 50.65 13.83
CA VAL A 156 8.24 51.51 15.02
C VAL A 156 7.18 52.61 14.79
N ASN A 157 5.97 52.34 15.30
CA ASN A 157 4.94 53.27 15.80
C ASN A 157 4.47 52.67 17.16
N LEU A 158 4.28 53.36 18.30
CA LEU A 158 4.08 54.77 18.68
C LEU A 158 2.60 55.15 18.89
N VAL A 159 2.34 55.66 20.11
CA VAL A 159 1.07 56.04 20.75
C VAL A 159 0.09 54.89 20.98
#